data_AF-A0A949CNI8-F1
#
_entry.id   AF-A0A949CNI8-F1
#
_cell.length_a   1.000
_cell.length_b   1.000
_cell.length_c   1.000
_cell.angle_alpha   90.00
_cell.angle_beta   90.00
_cell.angle_gamma   90.00
#
_symmetry.space_group_name_H-M   'P 1'
#
loop_
_entity.id
_entity.type
_entity.pdbx_description
1 polymer ?
#
loop_
_entity_poly.entity_id
_entity_poly.type
_entity_poly.pdbx_seq_one_letter_code
_entity_poly.pdbx_strand_id
1 'polypeptide(L)' 'MGESPVPKIQISNRIRELRFTAGELTQQTLADRVGITRQTVVALEQGKYYPSL' A
#
# COMPACT_ATOMS: atom_id res chain seq x y z
N MET A 1 -2.38 33.19 -16.69
CA MET A 1 -3.09 32.70 -15.48
C MET A 1 -2.57 31.30 -15.23
N GLY A 2 -1.58 31.17 -14.34
CA GLY A 2 -0.91 29.89 -14.10
C GLY A 2 -1.70 29.08 -13.07
N GLU A 3 -2.02 27.84 -13.40
CA GLU A 3 -2.69 26.93 -12.48
C GLU A 3 -1.84 26.77 -11.20
N SER A 4 -2.44 27.05 -10.05
CA SER A 4 -1.81 26.77 -8.75
C SER A 4 -1.78 25.26 -8.51
N PRO A 5 -0.69 24.69 -7.97
CA PRO A 5 -0.59 23.24 -7.80
C PRO A 5 -1.62 22.77 -6.78
N VAL A 6 -2.50 21.87 -7.21
CA VAL A 6 -3.46 21.18 -6.34
C VAL A 6 -2.66 20.36 -5.31
N PRO A 7 -2.94 20.48 -4.00
CA PRO A 7 -2.24 19.69 -3.00
C PRO A 7 -2.49 18.20 -3.26
N LYS A 8 -1.42 17.46 -3.57
CA LYS A 8 -1.48 16.00 -3.68
C LYS A 8 -1.69 15.41 -2.29
N ILE A 9 -2.84 14.79 -2.08
CA ILE A 9 -3.10 13.98 -0.88
C ILE A 9 -2.12 12.80 -0.90
N GLN A 10 -1.22 12.76 0.08
CA GLN A 10 -0.34 11.61 0.30
C GLN A 10 -1.05 10.63 1.22
N ILE A 11 -1.51 9.50 0.66
CA ILE A 11 -2.07 8.41 1.44
C ILE A 11 -0.90 7.51 1.84
N SER A 12 -0.65 7.40 3.14
CA SER A 12 0.28 6.44 3.72
C SER A 12 -0.50 5.25 4.30
N ASN A 13 0.15 4.09 4.36
CA ASN A 13 -0.39 2.90 5.02
C ASN A 13 0.66 2.27 5.91
N ARG A 14 0.21 1.46 6.87
CA ARG A 14 1.04 0.77 7.86
C ARG A 14 1.18 -0.72 7.56
N ILE A 15 0.92 -1.16 6.32
CA ILE A 15 0.85 -2.58 5.97
C ILE A 15 2.17 -3.29 6.26
N ARG A 16 3.30 -2.66 5.92
CA ARG A 16 4.63 -3.22 6.21
C ARG A 16 4.81 -3.47 7.71
N GLU A 17 4.54 -2.46 8.54
CA GLU A 17 4.64 -2.54 10.00
C GLU A 17 3.76 -3.68 10.55
N LEU A 18 2.48 -3.68 10.20
CA LEU A 18 1.51 -4.69 10.64
C LEU A 18 1.89 -6.10 10.19
N ARG A 19 2.45 -6.25 8.99
CA ARG A 19 2.91 -7.53 8.46
C ARG A 19 4.07 -8.10 9.28
N PHE A 20 5.00 -7.24 9.71
CA PHE A 20 6.11 -7.65 10.56
C PHE A 20 5.67 -7.95 12.00
N THR A 21 4.79 -7.13 12.59
CA THR A 21 4.28 -7.39 13.95
C THR A 21 3.39 -8.63 14.03
N ALA A 22 2.78 -9.04 12.92
CA ALA A 22 1.98 -10.27 12.81
C ALA A 22 2.82 -11.56 12.63
N GLY A 23 4.07 -11.58 13.09
CA GLY A 23 4.97 -12.74 13.00
C GLY A 23 5.81 -12.76 11.73
N GLU A 24 6.37 -11.61 11.33
CA GLU A 24 7.30 -11.47 10.20
C GLU A 24 6.77 -12.06 8.88
N LEU A 25 5.47 -11.91 8.64
CA LEU A 25 4.82 -12.51 7.48
C LEU A 25 5.50 -11.99 6.20
N THR A 26 5.73 -12.85 5.22
CA THR A 26 6.25 -12.37 3.93
C THR A 26 5.14 -11.66 3.15
N GLN A 27 5.51 -10.85 2.14
CA GLN A 27 4.53 -10.23 1.24
C GLN A 27 3.67 -11.29 0.54
N GLN A 28 4.25 -12.45 0.19
CA GLN A 28 3.53 -13.56 -0.43
C GLN A 28 2.53 -14.17 0.57
N THR A 29 2.96 -14.44 1.80
CA THR A 29 2.09 -14.99 2.85
C THR A 29 0.90 -14.09 3.15
N LEU A 30 1.10 -12.76 3.19
CA LEU A 30 0.00 -11.82 3.34
C LEU A 30 -0.95 -11.86 2.14
N ALA A 31 -0.41 -11.88 0.93
CA ALA A 31 -1.17 -11.93 -0.32
C ALA A 31 -2.07 -13.17 -0.37
N ASP A 32 -1.52 -14.34 -0.04
CA ASP A 32 -2.23 -15.62 0.00
C ASP A 32 -3.37 -15.60 1.03
N ARG A 33 -3.15 -15.01 2.20
CA ARG A 33 -4.17 -14.93 3.27
C ARG A 33 -5.36 -14.04 2.93
N VAL A 34 -5.14 -12.96 2.19
CA VAL A 34 -6.19 -11.98 1.85
C VAL A 34 -6.73 -12.12 0.44
N GLY A 35 -6.22 -13.09 -0.33
CA GLY A 35 -6.72 -13.40 -1.68
C GLY A 35 -6.34 -12.37 -2.75
N ILE A 36 -5.20 -11.67 -2.58
CA ILE A 36 -4.69 -10.72 -3.58
C ILE A 36 -3.33 -11.18 -4.10
N THR A 37 -2.82 -10.53 -5.15
CA THR A 37 -1.48 -10.85 -5.65
C THR A 37 -0.38 -10.23 -4.77
N ARG A 38 0.79 -10.85 -4.74
CA ARG A 38 1.98 -10.26 -4.09
C ARG A 38 2.31 -8.87 -4.65
N GLN A 39 2.13 -8.66 -5.95
CA GLN A 39 2.37 -7.36 -6.59
C GLN A 39 1.42 -6.28 -6.05
N THR A 40 0.16 -6.64 -5.75
CA THR A 40 -0.79 -5.76 -5.07
C THR A 40 -0.29 -5.38 -3.67
N VAL A 41 0.18 -6.34 -2.87
CA VAL A 41 0.78 -6.06 -1.55
C VAL A 41 1.98 -5.11 -1.67
N VAL A 42 2.86 -5.33 -2.65
CA VAL A 42 4.02 -4.45 -2.90
C VAL A 42 3.58 -3.02 -3.26
N ALA A 43 2.61 -2.88 -4.15
CA ALA A 43 2.11 -1.57 -4.58
C ALA A 43 1.44 -0.81 -3.43
N LEU A 44 0.71 -1.54 -2.57
CA LEU A 44 0.17 -1.02 -1.33
C LEU A 44 1.28 -0.57 -0.39
N GLU A 45 2.27 -1.41 -0.04
CA GLU A 45 3.39 -1.04 0.84
C GLU A 45 4.20 0.16 0.33
N GLN A 46 4.31 0.34 -1.00
CA GLN A 46 5.01 1.48 -1.60
C GLN A 46 4.18 2.78 -1.62
N GLY A 47 2.92 2.74 -1.21
CA GLY A 47 2.01 3.89 -1.31
C GLY A 47 1.77 4.33 -2.75
N LYS A 48 2.01 3.44 -3.72
CA LYS A 48 1.86 3.70 -5.17
C LYS A 48 0.48 3.31 -5.69
N TYR A 49 -0.32 2.62 -4.88
CA TYR A 49 -1.69 2.28 -5.23
C TYR A 49 -2.65 3.18 -4.44
N TYR A 50 -3.16 4.20 -5.12
CA TYR A 50 -4.29 5.00 -4.65
C TYR A 50 -5.54 4.33 -5.25
N PRO A 51 -6.35 3.61 -4.46
CA PRO A 51 -7.66 3.22 -4.97
C PRO A 51 -8.38 4.52 -5.37
N SER A 52 -8.81 4.60 -6.63
CA SER A 52 -9.68 5.69 -7.06
C SER A 52 -10.97 5.57 -6.27
N LEU A 53 -11.21 6.51 -5.36
CA LEU A 53 -12.50 6.71 -4.69
C LEU A 53 -13.54 7.19 -5.70
#